data_AF-A0A7D3WW63-F1
#
_entry.id   AF-A0A7D3WW63-F1
#
_cell.length_a   1.000
_cell.length_b   1.000
_cell.length_c   1.000
_cell.angle_alpha   90.00
_cell.angle_beta   90.00
_cell.angle_gamma   90.00
#
_symmetry.space_group_name_H-M   'P 1'
#
loop_
_entity.id
_entity.type
_entity.pdbx_description
1 polymer ?
#
loop_
_entity_poly.entity_id
_entity_poly.type
_entity_poly.pdbx_seq_one_letter_code
_entity_poly.pdbx_strand_id
1 'polypeptide(L)'
;MGQLDVAFKCTSKVCQQVFVAEYRQHHKSSFTSNNFCYDFIKISIPNQTVSSSFSPLIEKLSPDFVAIYHQTERAEAAELDRIAGVGYRKALEFLVKDYLIDKVPGDAEVIKKTMLGPCVKKIDDKRIKEVAERATWLGNDETHYVRKWIEKDMKDLKSLINLVVHYVDAELLYLDTISSMPK
;
A
#
# COMPACT_ATOMS: atom_id res chain seq x y z
N MET A 1 3.15 -23.71 -24.42
CA MET A 1 2.83 -24.23 -23.08
C MET A 1 1.40 -23.81 -22.78
N GLY A 2 0.48 -24.75 -22.56
CA GLY A 2 -0.91 -24.43 -22.23
C GLY A 2 -1.06 -23.98 -20.78
N GLN A 3 -2.07 -23.13 -20.55
CA GLN A 3 -2.53 -22.69 -19.25
C GLN A 3 -4.00 -23.10 -19.10
N LEU A 4 -4.39 -23.53 -17.90
CA LEU A 4 -5.76 -23.88 -17.57
C LEU A 4 -6.18 -23.09 -16.32
N ASP A 5 -7.22 -22.27 -16.46
CA ASP A 5 -7.83 -21.55 -15.35
C ASP A 5 -9.18 -22.18 -15.02
N VAL A 6 -9.39 -22.53 -13.74
CA VAL A 6 -10.62 -23.20 -13.28
C VAL A 6 -11.24 -22.39 -12.14
N ALA A 7 -12.52 -22.04 -12.27
CA ALA A 7 -13.27 -21.40 -11.21
C ALA A 7 -13.78 -22.44 -10.20
N PHE A 8 -13.51 -22.18 -8.93
CA PHE A 8 -13.95 -22.98 -7.79
C PHE A 8 -14.79 -22.12 -6.85
N LYS A 9 -15.55 -22.80 -6.00
CA LYS A 9 -16.34 -22.19 -4.93
C LYS A 9 -15.95 -22.82 -3.61
N CYS A 10 -15.72 -21.99 -2.58
CA CYS A 10 -15.44 -22.46 -1.24
C CYS A 10 -16.60 -23.33 -0.74
N THR A 11 -16.29 -24.55 -0.29
CA THR A 11 -17.28 -25.53 0.17
C THR A 11 -17.85 -25.19 1.55
N SER A 12 -17.23 -24.28 2.30
CA SER A 12 -17.76 -23.77 3.56
C SER A 12 -19.09 -23.08 3.32
N LYS A 13 -20.14 -23.50 4.04
CA LYS A 13 -21.50 -22.92 3.97
C LYS A 13 -21.53 -21.43 4.34
N VAL A 14 -20.53 -20.95 5.09
CA VAL A 14 -20.43 -19.55 5.52
C VAL A 14 -19.70 -18.70 4.46
N CYS A 15 -18.58 -19.18 3.91
CA CYS A 15 -17.76 -18.38 3.00
C CYS A 15 -18.33 -18.35 1.59
N GLN A 16 -18.60 -19.52 0.97
CA GLN A 16 -19.17 -19.65 -0.38
C GLN A 16 -18.46 -18.83 -1.49
N GLN A 17 -17.27 -18.30 -1.24
CA GLN A 17 -16.56 -17.38 -2.10
C GLN A 17 -16.04 -18.09 -3.35
N VAL A 18 -16.13 -17.42 -4.49
CA VAL A 18 -15.56 -17.91 -5.76
C VAL A 18 -14.08 -17.54 -5.83
N PHE A 19 -13.26 -18.44 -6.35
CA PHE A 19 -11.84 -18.21 -6.64
C PHE A 19 -11.44 -18.95 -7.91
N VAL A 20 -10.38 -18.51 -8.56
CA VAL A 20 -9.83 -19.13 -9.78
C VAL A 20 -8.51 -19.78 -9.42
N ALA A 21 -8.32 -21.06 -9.71
CA ALA A 21 -7.01 -21.70 -9.63
C ALA A 21 -6.37 -21.76 -11.02
N GLU A 22 -5.13 -21.34 -11.11
CA GLU A 22 -4.31 -21.37 -12.31
C GLU A 22 -3.46 -22.64 -12.31
N TYR A 23 -3.43 -23.34 -13.43
CA TYR A 23 -2.59 -24.52 -13.66
C TYR A 23 -1.76 -24.37 -14.92
N ARG A 24 -0.51 -24.85 -14.86
CA ARG A 24 0.40 -24.87 -16.00
C ARG A 24 0.55 -26.28 -16.54
N GLN A 25 0.43 -26.42 -17.85
CA GLN A 25 0.63 -27.69 -18.52
C GLN A 25 2.12 -28.09 -18.49
N HIS A 26 2.39 -29.29 -17.99
CA HIS A 26 3.70 -29.93 -17.99
C HIS A 26 3.66 -31.19 -18.84
N HIS A 27 4.74 -31.43 -19.59
CA HIS A 27 4.86 -32.59 -20.45
C HIS A 27 5.58 -33.72 -19.70
N LYS A 28 4.88 -34.80 -19.39
CA LYS A 28 5.56 -36.01 -18.90
C LYS A 28 5.99 -36.81 -20.12
N SER A 29 7.30 -36.83 -20.43
CA SER A 29 7.79 -37.82 -21.38
C SER A 29 7.73 -39.19 -20.70
N SER A 30 6.90 -40.07 -21.23
CA SER A 30 6.94 -41.50 -20.92
C SER A 30 6.87 -42.21 -22.26
N PHE A 31 7.66 -43.27 -22.39
CA PHE A 31 7.97 -43.96 -23.66
C PHE A 31 6.75 -44.46 -24.46
N THR A 32 5.52 -44.41 -23.91
CA THR A 32 4.33 -45.02 -24.51
C THR A 32 3.07 -44.15 -24.50
N SER A 33 3.08 -42.91 -24.01
CA SER A 33 1.88 -42.04 -24.08
C SER A 33 2.21 -40.56 -23.95
N ASN A 34 1.63 -39.74 -24.85
CA ASN A 34 1.74 -38.29 -24.85
C ASN A 34 0.76 -37.65 -23.85
N ASN A 35 0.94 -37.93 -22.55
CA ASN A 35 0.05 -37.45 -21.50
C ASN A 35 0.47 -36.06 -21.01
N PHE A 36 -0.48 -35.14 -21.02
CA PHE A 36 -0.32 -33.83 -20.40
C PHE A 36 -0.77 -33.90 -18.94
N CYS A 37 0.01 -33.30 -18.04
CA CYS A 37 -0.43 -33.04 -16.67
C CYS A 37 -0.44 -31.53 -16.41
N TYR A 38 -1.16 -31.14 -15.37
CA TYR A 38 -1.33 -29.75 -14.98
C TYR A 38 -0.79 -29.57 -13.56
N ASP A 39 0.23 -28.73 -13.41
CA ASP A 39 0.78 -28.37 -12.11
C ASP A 39 0.06 -27.11 -11.60
N PHE A 40 -0.39 -27.16 -10.35
CA PHE A 40 -1.00 -26.01 -9.69
C PHE A 40 0.02 -24.88 -9.56
N ILE A 41 -0.41 -23.66 -9.92
CA ILE A 41 0.43 -22.45 -9.84
C ILE A 41 0.00 -21.61 -8.63
N LYS A 42 -1.24 -21.12 -8.63
CA LYS A 42 -1.76 -20.20 -7.61
C LYS A 42 -3.28 -20.15 -7.61
N ILE A 43 -3.84 -19.58 -6.55
CA ILE A 43 -5.25 -19.19 -6.46
C ILE A 43 -5.33 -17.66 -6.59
N SER A 44 -6.29 -17.21 -7.39
CA SER A 44 -6.69 -15.81 -7.53
C SER A 44 -8.13 -15.67 -7.03
N ILE A 45 -8.36 -14.73 -6.12
CA ILE A 45 -9.72 -14.39 -5.68
C ILE A 45 -10.19 -13.19 -6.53
N PRO A 46 -11.45 -13.15 -7.00
CA PRO A 46 -12.01 -11.97 -7.67
C PRO A 46 -11.80 -10.75 -6.78
N ASN A 47 -10.90 -9.88 -7.19
CA ASN A 47 -10.53 -8.70 -6.41
C ASN A 47 -11.57 -7.62 -6.71
N GLN A 48 -12.37 -7.21 -5.73
CA GLN A 48 -13.36 -6.15 -5.93
C GLN A 48 -12.78 -4.74 -5.81
N THR A 49 -11.47 -4.59 -5.62
CA THR A 49 -10.90 -3.26 -5.32
C THR A 49 -10.52 -2.50 -6.57
N VAL A 50 -11.24 -1.41 -6.83
CA VAL A 50 -10.65 -0.23 -7.48
C VAL A 50 -9.56 0.27 -6.54
N SER A 51 -8.31 0.00 -6.87
CA SER A 51 -7.16 0.52 -6.11
C SER A 51 -6.98 1.99 -6.41
N SER A 52 -6.66 2.79 -5.39
CA SER A 52 -6.24 4.18 -5.59
C SER A 52 -5.03 4.23 -6.53
N SER A 53 -5.02 5.14 -7.51
CA SER A 53 -3.85 5.37 -8.36
C SER A 53 -2.97 6.46 -7.77
N PHE A 54 -1.66 6.23 -7.75
CA PHE A 54 -0.68 7.24 -7.35
C PHE A 54 0.06 7.79 -8.58
N SER A 55 0.63 8.99 -8.46
CA SER A 55 1.42 9.56 -9.55
C SER A 55 2.73 8.76 -9.74
N PRO A 56 3.35 8.80 -10.92
CA PRO A 56 4.68 8.20 -11.13
C PRO A 56 5.75 8.76 -10.19
N LEU A 57 5.62 10.02 -9.75
CA LEU A 57 6.53 10.64 -8.80
C LEU A 57 6.42 9.99 -7.42
N ILE A 58 5.20 9.73 -6.94
CA ILE A 58 4.96 9.05 -5.68
C ILE A 58 5.38 7.58 -5.74
N GLU A 59 5.07 6.88 -6.84
CA GLU A 59 5.49 5.49 -7.06
C GLU A 59 7.02 5.34 -7.05
N LYS A 60 7.73 6.32 -7.64
CA LYS A 60 9.20 6.38 -7.63
C LYS A 60 9.75 6.74 -6.26
N LEU A 61 9.13 7.70 -5.57
CA LEU A 61 9.57 8.16 -4.25
C LEU A 61 9.46 7.06 -3.19
N SER A 62 8.29 6.40 -3.12
CA SER A 62 7.97 5.44 -2.06
C SER A 62 7.18 4.24 -2.59
N PRO A 63 7.83 3.29 -3.27
CA PRO A 63 7.15 2.10 -3.81
C PRO A 63 6.55 1.21 -2.71
N ASP A 64 7.20 1.14 -1.54
CA ASP A 64 6.69 0.39 -0.38
C ASP A 64 5.45 1.05 0.22
N PHE A 65 5.36 2.39 0.25
CA PHE A 65 4.12 3.08 0.61
C PHE A 65 2.96 2.63 -0.29
N VAL A 66 3.15 2.65 -1.61
CA VAL A 66 2.13 2.25 -2.58
C VAL A 66 1.70 0.80 -2.35
N ALA A 67 2.67 -0.10 -2.20
CA ALA A 67 2.40 -1.52 -1.95
C ALA A 67 1.62 -1.75 -0.65
N ILE A 68 2.03 -1.10 0.45
CA ILE A 68 1.35 -1.20 1.75
C ILE A 68 -0.06 -0.59 1.65
N TYR A 69 -0.21 0.56 1.01
CA TYR A 69 -1.49 1.24 0.87
C TYR A 69 -2.49 0.38 0.10
N HIS A 70 -2.09 -0.21 -1.05
CA HIS A 70 -2.96 -1.11 -1.82
C HIS A 70 -3.30 -2.40 -1.08
N GLN A 71 -2.37 -2.98 -0.33
CA GLN A 71 -2.67 -4.14 0.53
C GLN A 71 -3.67 -3.75 1.62
N THR A 72 -3.55 -2.54 2.15
CA THR A 72 -4.45 -2.01 3.17
C THR A 72 -5.85 -1.75 2.60
N GLU A 73 -5.97 -1.20 1.38
CA GLU A 73 -7.26 -1.06 0.69
C GLU A 73 -7.96 -2.40 0.48
N ARG A 74 -7.20 -3.46 0.18
CA ARG A 74 -7.76 -4.82 0.07
C ARG A 74 -8.26 -5.35 1.42
N ALA A 75 -7.54 -5.06 2.50
CA ALA A 75 -7.98 -5.43 3.85
C ALA A 75 -9.26 -4.67 4.24
N GLU A 76 -9.32 -3.37 3.97
CA GLU A 76 -10.52 -2.53 4.19
C GLU A 76 -11.71 -3.03 3.36
N ALA A 77 -11.51 -3.31 2.07
CA ALA A 77 -12.57 -3.83 1.20
C ALA A 77 -13.08 -5.21 1.62
N ALA A 78 -12.27 -5.95 2.39
CA ALA A 78 -12.65 -7.21 3.02
C ALA A 78 -13.22 -7.03 4.44
N GLU A 79 -13.57 -5.79 4.84
CA GLU A 79 -14.10 -5.42 6.16
C GLU A 79 -13.17 -5.79 7.32
N LEU A 80 -11.86 -5.87 7.07
CA LEU A 80 -10.83 -6.15 8.08
C LEU A 80 -10.31 -4.86 8.72
N ASP A 81 -11.22 -4.02 9.23
CA ASP A 81 -10.93 -2.64 9.66
C ASP A 81 -9.78 -2.54 10.67
N ARG A 82 -9.70 -3.46 11.63
CA ARG A 82 -8.64 -3.48 12.65
C ARG A 82 -7.25 -3.73 12.08
N ILE A 83 -7.17 -4.36 10.91
CA ILE A 83 -5.91 -4.57 10.19
C ILE A 83 -5.66 -3.41 9.24
N ALA A 84 -6.72 -2.92 8.60
CA ALA A 84 -6.63 -1.79 7.67
C ALA A 84 -6.14 -0.50 8.36
N GLY A 85 -6.67 -0.16 9.54
CA GLY A 85 -6.20 1.01 10.29
C GLY A 85 -4.70 0.99 10.59
N VAL A 86 -4.19 -0.18 11.04
CA VAL A 86 -2.75 -0.40 11.28
C VAL A 86 -1.94 -0.29 9.97
N GLY A 87 -2.47 -0.82 8.87
CA GLY A 87 -1.87 -0.75 7.54
C GLY A 87 -1.73 0.69 7.04
N TYR A 88 -2.76 1.53 7.21
CA TYR A 88 -2.72 2.93 6.81
C TYR A 88 -1.71 3.74 7.63
N ARG A 89 -1.63 3.50 8.93
CA ARG A 89 -0.58 4.10 9.77
C ARG A 89 0.82 3.67 9.32
N LYS A 90 1.00 2.41 8.92
CA LYS A 90 2.28 1.92 8.38
C LYS A 90 2.59 2.59 7.03
N ALA A 91 1.62 2.70 6.13
CA ALA A 91 1.79 3.38 4.85
C ALA A 91 2.29 4.82 5.06
N LEU A 92 1.62 5.59 5.93
CA LEU A 92 2.05 6.95 6.27
C LEU A 92 3.50 7.02 6.75
N GLU A 93 3.95 6.04 7.55
CA GLU A 93 5.34 6.01 8.01
C GLU A 93 6.33 5.91 6.87
N PHE A 94 6.07 5.03 5.90
CA PHE A 94 6.94 4.86 4.73
C PHE A 94 6.98 6.12 3.88
N LEU A 95 5.81 6.69 3.54
CA LEU A 95 5.75 7.92 2.74
C LEU A 95 6.53 9.08 3.37
N VAL A 96 6.32 9.34 4.67
CA VAL A 96 6.99 10.44 5.37
C VAL A 96 8.50 10.21 5.46
N LYS A 97 8.94 8.97 5.75
CA LYS A 97 10.36 8.67 5.85
C LYS A 97 11.03 8.77 4.48
N ASP A 98 10.45 8.19 3.45
CA ASP A 98 11.02 8.21 2.10
C ASP A 98 11.08 9.64 1.55
N TYR A 99 10.06 10.46 1.80
CA TYR A 99 10.09 11.90 1.50
C TYR A 99 11.27 12.62 2.16
N LEU A 100 11.53 12.38 3.45
CA LEU A 100 12.67 13.01 4.14
C LEU A 100 14.02 12.48 3.63
N ILE A 101 14.09 11.21 3.25
CA ILE A 101 15.30 10.59 2.70
C ILE A 101 15.62 11.17 1.34
N ASP A 102 14.63 11.41 0.48
CA ASP A 102 14.79 12.07 -0.81
C ASP A 102 15.34 13.49 -0.66
N LYS A 103 14.86 14.23 0.35
CA LYS A 103 15.34 15.57 0.69
C LYS A 103 16.76 15.59 1.25
N VAL A 104 17.11 14.62 2.11
CA VAL A 104 18.41 14.56 2.80
C VAL A 104 18.96 13.12 2.78
N PRO A 105 19.53 12.66 1.66
CA PRO A 105 19.97 11.27 1.51
C PRO A 105 21.04 10.84 2.53
N GLY A 106 21.85 11.79 3.03
CA GLY A 106 22.89 11.54 4.03
C GLY A 106 22.37 11.03 5.38
N ASP A 107 21.10 11.30 5.71
CA ASP A 107 20.48 10.93 6.98
C ASP A 107 19.64 9.63 6.89
N ALA A 108 19.70 8.91 5.76
CA ALA A 108 18.78 7.81 5.47
C ALA A 108 18.70 6.74 6.57
N GLU A 109 19.85 6.27 7.06
CA GLU A 109 19.89 5.25 8.12
C GLU A 109 19.38 5.75 9.46
N VAL A 110 19.54 7.04 9.74
CA VAL A 110 19.00 7.69 10.93
C VAL A 110 17.49 7.80 10.82
N ILE A 111 16.98 8.25 9.67
CA ILE A 111 15.53 8.42 9.41
C ILE A 111 14.80 7.08 9.51
N LYS A 112 15.34 6.01 8.91
CA LYS A 112 14.74 4.67 8.97
C LYS A 112 14.54 4.17 10.40
N LYS A 113 15.53 4.38 11.27
CA LYS A 113 15.52 3.95 12.68
C LYS A 113 14.70 4.88 13.60
N THR A 114 14.43 6.10 13.15
CA THR A 114 13.69 7.09 13.93
C THR A 114 12.19 6.76 13.91
N MET A 115 11.50 6.98 15.03
CA MET A 115 10.03 6.84 15.07
C MET A 115 9.35 7.88 14.18
N LEU A 116 8.14 7.57 13.68
CA LEU A 116 7.40 8.46 12.78
C LEU A 116 7.19 9.88 13.33
N GLY A 117 6.78 10.02 14.60
CA GLY A 117 6.47 11.33 15.19
C GLY A 117 7.64 12.34 15.10
N PRO A 118 8.86 11.98 15.52
CA PRO A 118 10.04 12.82 15.31
C PRO A 118 10.37 13.09 13.83
N CYS A 119 10.17 12.13 12.92
CA CYS A 119 10.37 12.35 11.48
C CYS A 119 9.44 13.45 10.96
N VAL A 120 8.15 13.39 11.29
CA VAL A 120 7.16 14.41 10.86
C VAL A 120 7.59 15.82 11.29
N LYS A 121 8.20 15.97 12.48
CA LYS A 121 8.65 17.28 12.95
C LYS A 121 9.77 17.89 12.11
N LYS A 122 10.54 17.08 11.38
CA LYS A 122 11.65 17.49 10.50
C LYS A 122 11.18 17.96 9.12
N ILE A 123 9.90 17.85 8.80
CA ILE A 123 9.35 18.31 7.51
C ILE A 123 9.37 19.85 7.49
N ASP A 124 9.96 20.42 6.45
CA ASP A 124 10.10 21.87 6.28
C ASP A 124 8.81 22.53 5.77
N ASP A 125 8.10 21.90 4.81
CA ASP A 125 6.81 22.44 4.35
C ASP A 125 5.77 22.32 5.45
N LYS A 126 5.35 23.47 5.96
CA LYS A 126 4.37 23.59 7.06
C LYS A 126 3.06 22.85 6.77
N ARG A 127 2.58 22.84 5.52
CA ARG A 127 1.32 22.21 5.13
C ARG A 127 1.46 20.69 5.22
N ILE A 128 2.54 20.13 4.68
CA ILE A 128 2.84 18.69 4.76
C ILE A 128 2.97 18.29 6.24
N LYS A 129 3.76 19.05 7.01
CA LYS A 129 3.99 18.79 8.44
C LYS A 129 2.68 18.76 9.23
N GLU A 130 1.85 19.78 9.12
CA GLU A 130 0.61 19.89 9.90
C GLU A 130 -0.39 18.76 9.60
N VAL A 131 -0.50 18.34 8.34
CA VAL A 131 -1.38 17.24 7.95
C VAL A 131 -0.79 15.90 8.39
N ALA A 132 0.52 15.68 8.19
CA ALA A 132 1.21 14.47 8.62
C ALA A 132 1.19 14.30 10.15
N GLU A 133 1.25 15.39 10.93
CA GLU A 133 1.09 15.33 12.39
C GLU A 133 -0.29 14.80 12.78
N ARG A 134 -1.36 15.33 12.18
CA ARG A 134 -2.74 14.86 12.42
C ARG A 134 -2.94 13.42 11.97
N ALA A 135 -2.40 13.05 10.80
CA ALA A 135 -2.44 11.68 10.29
C ALA A 135 -1.69 10.72 11.24
N THR A 136 -0.58 11.16 11.83
CA THR A 136 0.16 10.39 12.83
C THR A 136 -0.62 10.22 14.13
N TRP A 137 -1.28 11.28 14.62
CA TRP A 137 -2.09 11.21 15.83
C TRP A 137 -3.27 10.25 15.67
N LEU A 138 -3.99 10.36 14.56
CA LEU A 138 -5.12 9.49 14.28
C LEU A 138 -4.67 8.06 13.96
N GLY A 139 -3.57 7.88 13.22
CA GLY A 139 -3.00 6.57 12.94
C GLY A 139 -2.55 5.83 14.21
N ASN A 140 -2.11 6.54 15.25
CA ASN A 140 -1.79 5.92 16.54
C ASN A 140 -3.02 5.38 17.28
N ASP A 141 -4.22 5.93 17.03
CA ASP A 141 -5.45 5.40 17.61
C ASP A 141 -5.84 4.04 17.00
N GLU A 142 -5.36 3.73 15.79
CA GLU A 142 -5.57 2.44 15.14
C GLU A 142 -4.61 1.35 15.65
N THR A 143 -3.55 1.72 16.38
CA THR A 143 -2.55 0.78 16.92
C THR A 143 -2.54 0.68 18.44
N HIS A 144 -3.02 1.72 19.15
CA HIS A 144 -3.03 1.76 20.60
C HIS A 144 -4.35 1.23 21.18
N TYR A 145 -4.29 0.70 22.40
CA TYR A 145 -5.46 0.14 23.09
C TYR A 145 -6.55 1.18 23.38
N VAL A 146 -6.14 2.44 23.65
CA VAL A 146 -7.05 3.55 23.95
C VAL A 146 -7.02 4.54 22.79
N ARG A 147 -8.20 4.76 22.19
CA ARG A 147 -8.39 5.81 21.18
C ARG A 147 -8.56 7.17 21.85
N LYS A 148 -7.91 8.19 21.31
CA LYS A 148 -8.01 9.58 21.80
C LYS A 148 -9.04 10.40 21.01
N TRP A 149 -9.23 10.08 19.73
CA TRP A 149 -10.08 10.80 18.79
C TRP A 149 -11.32 9.94 18.46
N ILE A 150 -12.22 9.80 19.43
CA ILE A 150 -13.38 8.90 19.33
C ILE A 150 -14.39 9.26 18.23
N GLU A 151 -14.43 10.53 17.81
CA GLU A 151 -15.31 11.02 16.73
C GLU A 151 -14.70 10.83 15.34
N LYS A 152 -13.50 10.24 15.27
CA LYS A 152 -12.74 10.04 14.03
C LYS A 152 -12.58 8.57 13.71
N ASP A 153 -12.55 8.28 12.41
CA ASP A 153 -12.46 6.91 11.91
C ASP A 153 -11.35 6.73 10.87
N MET A 154 -11.27 5.52 10.32
CA MET A 154 -10.31 5.17 9.29
C MET A 154 -10.47 6.01 8.01
N LYS A 155 -11.67 6.49 7.68
CA LYS A 155 -11.90 7.34 6.51
C LYS A 155 -11.24 8.70 6.71
N ASP A 156 -11.36 9.28 7.91
CA ASP A 156 -10.63 10.50 8.26
C ASP A 156 -9.11 10.30 8.13
N LEU A 157 -8.59 9.15 8.59
CA LEU A 157 -7.17 8.82 8.46
C LEU A 157 -6.74 8.74 6.98
N LYS A 158 -7.52 8.06 6.14
CA LYS A 158 -7.26 7.99 4.69
C LYS A 158 -7.29 9.38 4.05
N SER A 159 -8.26 10.21 4.39
CA SER A 159 -8.32 11.59 3.89
C SER A 159 -7.08 12.41 4.26
N LEU A 160 -6.57 12.27 5.49
CA LEU A 160 -5.34 12.92 5.91
C LEU A 160 -4.12 12.39 5.16
N ILE A 161 -3.99 11.08 4.97
CA ILE A 161 -2.89 10.46 4.21
C ILE A 161 -2.93 10.94 2.75
N ASN A 162 -4.09 10.95 2.12
CA ASN A 162 -4.25 11.45 0.74
C ASN A 162 -3.85 12.91 0.62
N LEU A 163 -4.16 13.74 1.61
CA LEU A 163 -3.74 15.13 1.62
C LEU A 163 -2.22 15.28 1.77
N VAL A 164 -1.55 14.42 2.57
CA VAL A 164 -0.08 14.34 2.60
C VAL A 164 0.46 13.97 1.22
N VAL A 165 -0.08 12.93 0.58
CA VAL A 165 0.31 12.50 -0.78
C VAL A 165 0.20 13.66 -1.77
N HIS A 166 -0.92 14.38 -1.78
CA HIS A 166 -1.12 15.50 -2.71
C HIS A 166 -0.11 16.63 -2.52
N TYR A 167 0.23 16.97 -1.27
CA TYR A 167 1.24 18.02 -1.04
C TYR A 167 2.66 17.56 -1.40
N VAL A 168 3.01 16.31 -1.08
CA VAL A 168 4.31 15.73 -1.48
C VAL A 168 4.42 15.68 -3.00
N ASP A 169 3.39 15.18 -3.69
CA ASP A 169 3.37 15.07 -5.14
C ASP A 169 3.48 16.45 -5.82
N ALA A 170 2.74 17.44 -5.32
CA ALA A 170 2.82 18.81 -5.82
C ALA A 170 4.23 19.42 -5.64
N GLU A 171 4.90 19.13 -4.52
CA GLU A 171 6.26 19.60 -4.30
C GLU A 171 7.28 18.90 -5.22
N LEU A 172 7.18 17.58 -5.39
CA LEU A 172 8.02 16.83 -6.33
C LEU A 172 7.87 17.35 -7.76
N LEU A 173 6.62 17.57 -8.19
CA LEU A 173 6.32 18.10 -9.52
C LEU A 173 6.87 19.52 -9.69
N TYR A 174 6.76 20.37 -8.67
CA TYR A 174 7.34 21.71 -8.67
C TYR A 174 8.86 21.64 -8.87
N LEU A 175 9.56 20.79 -8.11
CA LEU A 175 11.02 20.62 -8.20
C LEU A 175 11.47 20.10 -9.57
N ASP A 176 10.76 19.11 -10.12
CA ASP A 176 11.04 18.58 -11.45
C ASP A 176 10.84 19.65 -12.55
N THR A 177 9.77 20.44 -12.44
CA THR A 177 9.46 21.52 -13.39
C THR A 177 10.54 22.61 -13.38
N ILE A 178 10.93 23.10 -12.20
CA ILE A 178 11.96 24.16 -12.13
C ILE A 178 13.35 23.68 -12.56
N SER A 179 13.63 22.38 -12.40
CA SER A 179 14.91 21.78 -12.82
C SER A 179 14.96 21.50 -14.32
N SER A 180 13.84 21.11 -14.93
CA SER A 180 13.74 20.79 -16.36
C SER A 180 13.55 22.04 -17.24
N MET A 181 13.02 23.12 -16.67
CA MET A 181 12.82 24.41 -17.34
C MET A 181 13.54 25.55 -16.59
N PRO A 182 14.89 25.57 -16.60
CA PRO A 182 15.66 26.64 -15.97
C PRO A 182 15.39 28.00 -16.64
N LYS A 183 15.45 29.08 -15.85
CA LYS A 183 15.26 30.46 -16.31
C LYS A 183 16.39 30.93 -17.22
#